data_AF-A0A089XHS4-F1
#
_entry.id   AF-A0A089XHS4-F1
#
_cell.length_a   1.000
_cell.length_b   1.000
_cell.length_c   1.000
_cell.angle_alpha   90.00
_cell.angle_beta   90.00
_cell.angle_gamma   90.00
#
_symmetry.space_group_name_H-M   'P 1'
#
loop_
_entity.id
_entity.type
_entity.pdbx_description
1 polymer ?
#
loop_
_entity_poly.entity_id
_entity_poly.type
_entity_poly.pdbx_seq_one_letter_code
_entity_poly.pdbx_strand_id
1 'polypeptide(L)'
;MTAGKRARRVAVAGFESRPQRAGHRRLVLEPLDGGRRSAAAPPRTSRPRSMAGYLLMPRPKDAVKGLLMPFTFGLAVAAGAEVTAHTAVRALIVWAALELLVYPARYQWNDIRGFVADQHHPAQRDRGRLPGPVERARARVTASLTVALARLALVAALALTLPGLHLTGTLAAVTAAVFGVAIVYEALRAKGTGRTSTIPPPPRPALIALWVVVGAGYVVRGMTGLALAVDLGRHPATAVSAAVALWAFGIAFVTSRWVLESLAFAASEHGRLTWTARAGQAREHLLALVRWLPQRLTAASPADWAPLRGRTSPAAPWNLALLVAGTAAALTGSLLVMPGSAGHALVAAAVGAVTTAAVILLPWRRPVIVAAGAAVQLLVPAVTGQPRPWAALLPWLCVMAAHLSFSSRSLSTMGVLPGRLRSLAAVPFAALARVVVGQTTWDVIREDRRGPR
;
A
#
# COMPACT_ATOMS: atom_id res chain seq x y z
N MET A 1 -22.49 -51.71 49.48
CA MET A 1 -22.07 -51.58 48.06
C MET A 1 -21.86 -50.10 47.72
N THR A 2 -20.65 -49.67 47.37
CA THR A 2 -20.32 -48.54 46.47
C THR A 2 -18.80 -48.41 46.38
N ALA A 3 -18.23 -48.19 45.19
CA ALA A 3 -16.79 -48.24 44.97
C ALA A 3 -16.19 -46.84 44.68
N GLY A 4 -15.30 -46.37 45.56
CA GLY A 4 -14.60 -45.10 45.39
C GLY A 4 -13.44 -45.20 44.38
N LYS A 5 -13.61 -44.62 43.19
CA LYS A 5 -12.55 -44.57 42.16
C LYS A 5 -11.41 -43.62 42.58
N ARG A 6 -10.22 -44.17 42.85
CA ARG A 6 -8.97 -43.39 43.01
C ARG A 6 -8.46 -42.92 41.64
N ALA A 7 -8.44 -41.61 41.40
CA ALA A 7 -7.74 -41.03 40.25
C ALA A 7 -6.25 -40.85 40.55
N ARG A 8 -5.36 -41.44 39.74
CA ARG A 8 -3.91 -41.20 39.83
C ARG A 8 -3.58 -39.80 39.29
N ARG A 9 -2.90 -38.97 40.08
CA ARG A 9 -2.17 -37.80 39.53
C ARG A 9 -0.84 -38.28 38.95
N VAL A 10 -0.57 -37.95 37.69
CA VAL A 10 0.76 -38.10 37.08
C VAL A 10 1.53 -36.81 37.36
N ALA A 11 2.71 -36.93 37.97
CA ALA A 11 3.62 -35.80 38.11
C ALA A 11 4.40 -35.63 36.79
N VAL A 12 4.38 -34.42 36.23
CA VAL A 12 5.25 -34.04 35.10
C VAL A 12 6.46 -33.31 35.68
N ALA A 13 7.66 -33.77 35.36
CA ALA A 13 8.90 -33.18 35.86
C ALA A 13 9.06 -31.72 35.36
N GLY A 14 9.50 -30.84 36.27
CA GLY A 14 9.78 -29.44 35.94
C GLY A 14 11.05 -29.30 35.11
N PHE A 15 10.95 -28.67 33.94
CA PHE A 15 12.09 -28.39 33.08
C PHE A 15 12.76 -27.07 33.49
N GLU A 16 13.76 -27.14 34.38
CA GLU A 16 14.49 -25.96 34.86
C GLU A 16 15.31 -25.29 33.75
N SER A 17 14.78 -24.19 33.21
CA SER A 17 15.52 -23.36 32.25
C SER A 17 16.42 -22.37 33.00
N ARG A 18 17.75 -22.61 32.95
CA ARG A 18 18.76 -21.70 33.50
C ARG A 18 18.59 -20.27 32.93
N PRO A 19 18.60 -19.22 33.77
CA PRO A 19 18.45 -17.85 33.28
C PRO A 19 19.70 -17.37 32.54
N GLN A 20 19.62 -17.28 31.21
CA GLN A 20 20.67 -16.63 30.40
C GLN A 20 20.74 -15.13 30.74
N ARG A 21 21.89 -14.68 31.27
CA ARG A 21 22.21 -13.26 31.48
C ARG A 21 22.42 -12.52 30.15
N ALA A 22 21.35 -12.27 29.41
CA ALA A 22 21.37 -11.35 28.27
C ALA A 22 21.48 -9.91 28.80
N GLY A 23 22.63 -9.26 28.58
CA GLY A 23 22.93 -7.91 29.06
C GLY A 23 22.01 -6.83 28.47
N HIS A 24 20.82 -6.65 29.07
CA HIS A 24 19.96 -5.52 28.77
C HIS A 24 20.61 -4.24 29.29
N ARG A 25 21.20 -3.46 28.37
CA ARG A 25 21.58 -2.07 28.61
C ARG A 25 20.30 -1.28 28.90
N ARG A 26 19.95 -1.20 30.18
CA ARG A 26 18.71 -0.59 30.68
C ARG A 26 18.77 0.90 30.41
N LEU A 27 18.27 1.32 29.25
CA LEU A 27 17.97 2.72 28.99
C LEU A 27 16.98 3.16 30.06
N VAL A 28 17.48 3.92 31.05
CA VAL A 28 16.66 4.60 32.04
C VAL A 28 15.94 5.70 31.27
N LEU A 29 14.74 5.37 30.81
CA LEU A 29 13.74 6.38 30.50
C LEU A 29 13.40 7.05 31.83
N GLU A 30 13.92 8.26 32.02
CA GLU A 30 13.44 9.13 33.10
C GLU A 30 11.92 9.26 32.98
N PRO A 31 11.18 9.27 34.10
CA PRO A 31 9.79 9.67 34.10
C PRO A 31 9.70 11.09 33.53
N LEU A 32 9.01 11.25 32.40
CA LEU A 32 8.62 12.57 31.90
C LEU A 32 7.44 13.07 32.74
N ASP A 33 7.71 13.32 34.03
CA ASP A 33 6.75 13.86 34.98
C ASP A 33 6.49 15.33 34.67
N GLY A 34 5.48 15.53 33.83
CA GLY A 34 4.98 16.82 33.41
C GLY A 34 3.68 16.62 32.66
N GLY A 35 2.55 16.81 33.36
CA GLY A 35 1.17 16.55 32.88
C GLY A 35 0.67 17.41 31.72
N ARG A 36 1.57 17.93 30.86
CA ARG A 36 1.21 18.60 29.61
C ARG A 36 0.56 17.60 28.66
N ARG A 37 -0.77 17.71 28.51
CA ARG A 37 -1.49 17.08 27.38
C ARG A 37 -0.77 17.44 26.08
N SER A 38 -0.24 16.43 25.39
CA SER A 38 0.34 16.63 24.05
C SER A 38 -0.81 16.84 23.08
N ALA A 39 -1.15 18.11 22.86
CA ALA A 39 -2.25 18.53 22.00
C ALA A 39 -2.08 17.94 20.59
N ALA A 40 -3.20 17.75 19.88
CA ALA A 40 -3.18 17.28 18.51
C ALA A 40 -2.19 18.12 17.68
N ALA A 41 -1.23 17.46 17.04
CA ALA A 41 0.01 18.09 16.56
C ALA A 41 -0.28 19.36 15.74
N PRO A 42 0.41 20.49 16.02
CA PRO A 42 0.05 21.79 15.48
C PRO A 42 -0.03 21.73 13.96
N PRO A 43 -1.09 22.30 13.34
CA PRO A 43 -1.36 22.12 11.92
C PRO A 43 -0.20 22.69 11.11
N ARG A 44 0.54 21.81 10.41
CA ARG A 44 1.65 22.20 9.54
C ARG A 44 1.18 23.29 8.58
N THR A 45 2.01 24.31 8.40
CA THR A 45 1.74 25.51 7.59
C THR A 45 1.86 25.23 6.08
N SER A 46 1.32 24.10 5.62
CA SER A 46 1.18 23.78 4.22
C SER A 46 0.23 24.77 3.54
N ARG A 47 0.73 25.51 2.55
CA ARG A 47 -0.09 26.40 1.72
C ARG A 47 -1.24 25.59 1.09
N PRO A 48 -2.50 26.06 1.13
CA PRO A 48 -3.61 25.33 0.54
C PRO A 48 -3.42 25.13 -0.96
N ARG A 49 -3.79 23.95 -1.45
CA ARG A 49 -3.53 23.55 -2.84
C ARG A 49 -4.36 24.38 -3.82
N SER A 50 -3.72 24.90 -4.87
CA SER A 50 -4.42 25.61 -5.95
C SER A 50 -5.33 24.67 -6.76
N MET A 51 -6.44 25.22 -7.28
CA MET A 51 -7.40 24.42 -8.07
C MET A 51 -6.76 23.86 -9.35
N ALA A 52 -5.98 24.67 -10.08
CA ALA A 52 -5.23 24.22 -11.26
C ALA A 52 -4.26 23.08 -10.91
N GLY A 53 -3.50 23.23 -9.83
CA GLY A 53 -2.58 22.19 -9.36
C GLY A 53 -3.27 20.90 -8.92
N TYR A 54 -4.51 20.97 -8.44
CA TYR A 54 -5.36 19.80 -8.18
C TYR A 54 -5.89 19.18 -9.48
N LEU A 55 -6.46 19.97 -10.40
CA LEU A 55 -7.02 19.47 -11.66
C LEU A 55 -5.97 18.76 -12.53
N LEU A 56 -4.74 19.30 -12.58
CA LEU A 56 -3.63 18.69 -13.32
C LEU A 56 -3.25 17.31 -12.77
N MET A 57 -3.15 17.14 -11.45
CA MET A 57 -2.76 15.86 -10.84
C MET A 57 -3.46 15.65 -9.49
N PRO A 58 -4.68 15.09 -9.43
CA PRO A 58 -5.52 15.14 -8.23
C PRO A 58 -4.86 14.52 -6.99
N ARG A 59 -4.03 13.47 -7.12
CA ARG A 59 -3.38 12.82 -5.97
C ARG A 59 -1.89 12.47 -6.20
N PRO A 60 -0.95 13.44 -6.06
CA PRO A 60 0.48 13.19 -6.25
C PRO A 60 1.03 12.18 -5.23
N LYS A 61 0.51 12.17 -3.99
CA LYS A 61 0.86 11.17 -2.95
C LYS A 61 0.42 9.74 -3.29
N ASP A 62 -0.40 9.54 -4.33
CA ASP A 62 -0.80 8.22 -4.82
C ASP A 62 -0.06 7.79 -6.09
N ALA A 63 0.73 8.66 -6.74
CA ALA A 63 1.43 8.39 -8.00
C ALA A 63 2.34 7.15 -7.95
N VAL A 64 2.94 6.84 -6.80
CA VAL A 64 3.76 5.64 -6.58
C VAL A 64 3.00 4.33 -6.86
N LYS A 65 1.67 4.32 -6.77
CA LYS A 65 0.83 3.16 -7.13
C LYS A 65 0.88 2.88 -8.64
N GLY A 66 1.07 3.91 -9.45
CA GLY A 66 1.21 3.78 -10.90
C GLY A 66 2.47 3.04 -11.34
N LEU A 67 3.46 2.84 -10.46
CA LEU A 67 4.61 1.98 -10.75
C LEU A 67 4.25 0.49 -10.77
N LEU A 68 3.09 0.08 -10.24
CA LEU A 68 2.74 -1.34 -10.13
C LEU A 68 2.54 -2.02 -11.49
N MET A 69 1.99 -1.30 -12.47
CA MET A 69 1.75 -1.81 -13.83
C MET A 69 3.06 -2.03 -14.61
N PRO A 70 3.99 -1.05 -14.75
CA PRO A 70 5.27 -1.30 -15.40
C PRO A 70 6.16 -2.25 -14.59
N PHE A 71 5.97 -2.34 -13.27
CA PHE A 71 6.66 -3.33 -12.44
C PHE A 71 6.20 -4.77 -12.74
N THR A 72 4.90 -5.06 -12.82
CA THR A 72 4.44 -6.42 -13.17
C THR A 72 4.69 -6.79 -14.63
N PHE A 73 4.71 -5.81 -15.54
CA PHE A 73 5.23 -6.01 -16.90
C PHE A 73 6.72 -6.41 -16.85
N GLY A 74 7.55 -5.68 -16.10
CA GLY A 74 8.97 -6.00 -15.90
C GLY A 74 9.21 -7.37 -15.24
N LEU A 75 8.34 -7.82 -14.31
CA LEU A 75 8.39 -9.16 -13.73
C LEU A 75 8.22 -10.26 -14.78
N ALA A 76 7.31 -10.07 -15.75
CA ALA A 76 7.11 -11.03 -16.83
C ALA A 76 8.33 -11.10 -17.77
N VAL A 77 8.87 -9.95 -18.17
CA VAL A 77 10.09 -9.89 -19.01
C VAL A 77 11.28 -10.55 -18.30
N ALA A 78 11.43 -10.30 -17.00
CA ALA A 78 12.42 -10.98 -16.16
C ALA A 78 12.22 -12.50 -16.14
N ALA A 79 10.99 -12.99 -15.99
CA ALA A 79 10.68 -14.42 -15.93
C ALA A 79 10.83 -15.16 -17.26
N GLY A 80 10.51 -14.53 -18.39
CA GLY A 80 10.61 -15.19 -19.70
C GLY A 80 9.98 -14.45 -20.88
N ALA A 81 9.07 -13.50 -20.65
CA ALA A 81 8.21 -12.95 -21.68
C ALA A 81 8.96 -12.25 -22.82
N GLU A 82 8.66 -12.66 -24.05
CA GLU A 82 9.12 -12.02 -25.27
C GLU A 82 8.38 -10.69 -25.48
N VAL A 83 9.12 -9.58 -25.55
CA VAL A 83 8.55 -8.24 -25.74
C VAL A 83 9.18 -7.59 -26.97
N THR A 84 8.35 -7.39 -27.98
CA THR A 84 8.68 -6.59 -29.16
C THR A 84 8.63 -5.09 -28.84
N ALA A 85 9.26 -4.26 -29.67
CA ALA A 85 9.14 -2.81 -29.57
C ALA A 85 7.66 -2.34 -29.64
N HIS A 86 6.83 -3.01 -30.45
CA HIS A 86 5.39 -2.79 -30.52
C HIS A 86 4.72 -3.02 -29.15
N THR A 87 4.98 -4.17 -28.51
CA THR A 87 4.42 -4.50 -27.18
C THR A 87 4.88 -3.51 -26.12
N ALA A 88 6.14 -3.06 -26.15
CA ALA A 88 6.65 -2.04 -25.25
C ALA A 88 5.96 -0.67 -25.43
N VAL A 89 5.77 -0.20 -26.68
CA VAL A 89 5.05 1.05 -26.99
C VAL A 89 3.57 0.96 -26.57
N ARG A 90 2.91 -0.18 -26.87
CA ARG A 90 1.54 -0.46 -26.43
C ARG A 90 1.41 -0.40 -24.90
N ALA A 91 2.34 -1.01 -24.17
CA ALA A 91 2.36 -0.99 -22.72
C ALA A 91 2.60 0.41 -22.14
N LEU A 92 3.52 1.18 -22.72
CA LEU A 92 3.78 2.58 -22.35
C LEU A 92 2.53 3.46 -22.51
N ILE A 93 1.79 3.30 -23.60
CA ILE A 93 0.56 4.08 -23.87
C ILE A 93 -0.59 3.65 -22.95
N VAL A 94 -0.79 2.35 -22.72
CA VAL A 94 -1.79 1.85 -21.75
C VAL A 94 -1.46 2.32 -20.33
N TRP A 95 -0.18 2.32 -19.94
CA TRP A 95 0.27 2.85 -18.65
C TRP A 95 -0.05 4.33 -18.48
N ALA A 96 0.30 5.16 -19.47
CA ALA A 96 0.03 6.58 -19.46
C ALA A 96 -1.47 6.88 -19.40
N ALA A 97 -2.29 6.21 -20.21
CA ALA A 97 -3.74 6.35 -20.17
C ALA A 97 -4.31 5.94 -18.79
N LEU A 98 -3.86 4.82 -18.23
CA LEU A 98 -4.34 4.30 -16.95
C LEU A 98 -4.03 5.25 -15.78
N GLU A 99 -2.80 5.76 -15.68
CA GLU A 99 -2.33 6.52 -14.51
C GLU A 99 -2.44 8.05 -14.65
N LEU A 100 -2.52 8.60 -15.87
CA LEU A 100 -2.66 10.06 -16.11
C LEU A 100 -4.09 10.49 -16.47
N LEU A 101 -4.92 9.56 -16.97
CA LEU A 101 -6.30 9.84 -17.38
C LEU A 101 -7.31 9.07 -16.51
N VAL A 102 -7.32 7.74 -16.56
CA VAL A 102 -8.37 6.90 -15.92
C VAL A 102 -8.35 7.01 -14.40
N TYR A 103 -7.21 6.77 -13.74
CA TYR A 103 -7.13 6.88 -12.28
C TYR A 103 -7.33 8.30 -11.75
N PRO A 104 -6.76 9.36 -12.38
CA PRO A 104 -7.09 10.74 -12.04
C PRO A 104 -8.59 11.07 -12.13
N ALA A 105 -9.30 10.65 -13.18
CA ALA A 105 -10.75 10.81 -13.27
C ALA A 105 -11.48 10.07 -12.11
N ARG A 106 -11.08 8.83 -11.80
CA ARG A 106 -11.61 8.05 -10.66
C ARG A 106 -11.24 8.63 -9.28
N TYR A 107 -10.13 9.36 -9.17
CA TYR A 107 -9.78 10.10 -7.95
C TYR A 107 -10.60 11.38 -7.81
N GLN A 108 -10.81 12.12 -8.90
CA GLN A 108 -11.70 13.29 -8.94
C GLN A 108 -13.13 12.91 -8.53
N TRP A 109 -13.68 11.81 -9.04
CA TRP A 109 -15.01 11.33 -8.63
C TRP A 109 -15.10 10.97 -7.13
N ASN A 110 -14.08 10.29 -6.58
CA ASN A 110 -13.99 9.94 -5.16
C ASN A 110 -13.84 11.18 -4.26
N ASP A 111 -13.12 12.21 -4.73
CA ASP A 111 -12.95 13.49 -4.02
C ASP A 111 -14.21 14.37 -4.10
N ILE A 112 -14.95 14.35 -5.22
CA ILE A 112 -16.29 14.96 -5.34
C ILE A 112 -17.27 14.30 -4.35
N ARG A 113 -17.38 12.96 -4.38
CA ARG A 113 -18.23 12.19 -3.45
C ARG A 113 -17.81 12.34 -1.98
N GLY A 114 -16.55 12.66 -1.73
CA GLY A 114 -15.99 12.84 -0.39
C GLY A 114 -15.92 14.29 0.11
N PHE A 115 -16.28 15.29 -0.72
CA PHE A 115 -15.82 16.68 -0.57
C PHE A 115 -16.02 17.28 0.83
N VAL A 116 -17.26 17.27 1.35
CA VAL A 116 -17.62 17.82 2.67
C VAL A 116 -16.91 17.07 3.80
N ALA A 117 -16.89 15.73 3.75
CA ALA A 117 -16.20 14.90 4.74
C ALA A 117 -14.68 15.03 4.68
N ASP A 118 -14.12 15.47 3.54
CA ASP A 118 -12.70 15.76 3.37
C ASP A 118 -12.31 17.18 3.84
N GLN A 119 -13.21 18.19 3.75
CA GLN A 119 -12.97 19.51 4.38
C GLN A 119 -13.02 19.42 5.92
N HIS A 120 -13.93 18.61 6.46
CA HIS A 120 -14.03 18.37 7.91
C HIS A 120 -12.93 17.44 8.49
N HIS A 121 -11.93 17.06 7.70
CA HIS A 121 -10.85 16.18 8.16
C HIS A 121 -9.77 16.98 8.93
N PRO A 122 -9.23 16.53 10.07
CA PRO A 122 -8.20 17.27 10.83
C PRO A 122 -7.00 17.68 9.94
N ALA A 123 -6.40 16.70 9.26
CA ALA A 123 -5.35 16.92 8.26
C ALA A 123 -5.85 17.38 6.86
N GLN A 124 -6.91 18.20 6.76
CA GLN A 124 -7.52 18.57 5.46
C GLN A 124 -6.51 19.14 4.45
N ARG A 125 -5.63 20.07 4.86
CA ARG A 125 -4.63 20.72 4.00
C ARG A 125 -3.63 19.71 3.41
N ASP A 126 -3.13 18.80 4.24
CA ASP A 126 -2.08 17.85 3.86
C ASP A 126 -2.57 16.66 3.00
N ARG A 127 -3.90 16.45 2.89
CA ARG A 127 -4.49 15.33 2.14
C ARG A 127 -4.60 15.58 0.63
N GLY A 128 -4.33 16.80 0.17
CA GLY A 128 -4.14 17.15 -1.24
C GLY A 128 -5.37 17.05 -2.15
N ARG A 129 -6.57 17.03 -1.53
CA ARG A 129 -7.89 16.78 -2.13
C ARG A 129 -8.41 17.95 -2.97
N LEU A 130 -9.62 17.79 -3.51
CA LEU A 130 -10.43 18.86 -4.10
C LEU A 130 -10.46 20.06 -3.15
N PRO A 131 -9.83 21.21 -3.49
CA PRO A 131 -9.67 22.32 -2.57
C PRO A 131 -10.98 23.10 -2.43
N GLY A 132 -11.38 23.42 -1.20
CA GLY A 132 -12.60 24.18 -0.91
C GLY A 132 -12.50 25.69 -1.17
N PRO A 133 -13.18 26.52 -0.34
CA PRO A 133 -14.02 26.14 0.81
C PRO A 133 -15.38 25.57 0.38
N VAL A 134 -16.28 25.25 1.33
CA VAL A 134 -17.52 24.49 1.06
C VAL A 134 -18.54 25.29 0.25
N GLU A 135 -18.56 26.61 0.43
CA GLU A 135 -19.49 27.54 -0.22
C GLU A 135 -19.22 27.61 -1.74
N ARG A 136 -18.00 27.23 -2.16
CA ARG A 136 -17.61 27.10 -3.58
C ARG A 136 -17.82 25.69 -4.14
N ALA A 137 -18.53 24.80 -3.43
CA ALA A 137 -18.78 23.40 -3.80
C ALA A 137 -19.19 23.23 -5.27
N ARG A 138 -20.23 23.95 -5.73
CA ARG A 138 -20.78 23.83 -7.09
C ARG A 138 -19.68 24.04 -8.14
N ALA A 139 -18.99 25.18 -8.11
CA ALA A 139 -17.92 25.50 -9.06
C ALA A 139 -16.73 24.52 -8.98
N ARG A 140 -16.33 24.10 -7.77
CA ARG A 140 -15.25 23.13 -7.56
C ARG A 140 -15.59 21.74 -8.10
N VAL A 141 -16.80 21.26 -7.84
CA VAL A 141 -17.31 19.98 -8.30
C VAL A 141 -17.49 19.98 -9.81
N THR A 142 -18.13 21.00 -10.40
CA THR A 142 -18.30 21.12 -11.85
C THR A 142 -16.95 21.11 -12.57
N ALA A 143 -16.00 21.98 -12.20
CA ALA A 143 -14.68 21.99 -12.84
C ALA A 143 -13.91 20.66 -12.67
N SER A 144 -14.05 19.99 -11.52
CA SER A 144 -13.45 18.67 -11.31
C SER A 144 -14.15 17.56 -12.10
N LEU A 145 -15.45 17.69 -12.37
CA LEU A 145 -16.20 16.74 -13.20
C LEU A 145 -15.89 16.93 -14.69
N THR A 146 -15.87 18.17 -15.19
CA THR A 146 -15.52 18.49 -16.59
C THR A 146 -14.14 17.95 -16.96
N VAL A 147 -13.11 18.15 -16.12
CA VAL A 147 -11.76 17.60 -16.38
C VAL A 147 -11.73 16.07 -16.24
N ALA A 148 -12.54 15.47 -15.37
CA ALA A 148 -12.65 14.01 -15.28
C ALA A 148 -13.29 13.40 -16.54
N LEU A 149 -14.32 14.05 -17.10
CA LEU A 149 -14.95 13.64 -18.37
C LEU A 149 -14.02 13.84 -19.56
N ALA A 150 -13.31 14.99 -19.64
CA ALA A 150 -12.32 15.25 -20.69
C ALA A 150 -11.19 14.21 -20.71
N ARG A 151 -10.75 13.73 -19.53
CA ARG A 151 -9.80 12.61 -19.42
C ARG A 151 -10.33 11.32 -20.03
N LEU A 152 -11.60 10.98 -19.81
CA LEU A 152 -12.20 9.77 -20.37
C LEU A 152 -12.44 9.90 -21.88
N ALA A 153 -12.83 11.08 -22.36
CA ALA A 153 -12.89 11.38 -23.79
C ALA A 153 -11.52 11.21 -24.47
N LEU A 154 -10.42 11.64 -23.82
CA LEU A 154 -9.07 11.44 -24.33
C LEU A 154 -8.64 9.95 -24.32
N VAL A 155 -9.09 9.14 -23.36
CA VAL A 155 -8.87 7.68 -23.38
C VAL A 155 -9.59 7.04 -24.58
N ALA A 156 -10.83 7.47 -24.88
CA ALA A 156 -11.56 7.01 -26.06
C ALA A 156 -10.89 7.47 -27.37
N ALA A 157 -10.42 8.72 -27.43
CA ALA A 157 -9.68 9.23 -28.58
C ALA A 157 -8.41 8.41 -28.84
N LEU A 158 -7.58 8.15 -27.81
CA LEU A 158 -6.37 7.32 -27.91
C LEU A 158 -6.66 5.89 -28.38
N ALA A 159 -7.81 5.32 -28.03
CA ALA A 159 -8.22 4.01 -28.52
C ALA A 159 -8.55 4.01 -30.02
N LEU A 160 -9.14 5.10 -30.53
CA LEU A 160 -9.60 5.23 -31.90
C LEU A 160 -8.53 5.74 -32.87
N THR A 161 -7.65 6.65 -32.44
CA THR A 161 -6.62 7.26 -33.31
C THR A 161 -5.35 6.41 -33.47
N LEU A 162 -5.19 5.35 -32.67
CA LEU A 162 -4.04 4.44 -32.71
C LEU A 162 -4.47 2.98 -32.96
N PRO A 163 -5.23 2.69 -34.03
CA PRO A 163 -5.88 1.39 -34.23
C PRO A 163 -4.88 0.24 -34.33
N GLY A 164 -3.70 0.48 -34.95
CA GLY A 164 -2.64 -0.51 -35.09
C GLY A 164 -2.05 -1.02 -33.75
N LEU A 165 -2.24 -0.31 -32.64
CA LEU A 165 -1.82 -0.76 -31.30
C LEU A 165 -2.90 -1.60 -30.57
N HIS A 166 -4.03 -1.86 -31.21
CA HIS A 166 -5.16 -2.65 -30.68
C HIS A 166 -5.53 -2.26 -29.23
N LEU A 167 -5.64 -0.95 -28.99
CA LEU A 167 -5.83 -0.39 -27.65
C LEU A 167 -7.27 -0.50 -27.15
N THR A 168 -8.27 -0.51 -28.04
CA THR A 168 -9.70 -0.37 -27.71
C THR A 168 -10.17 -1.36 -26.66
N GLY A 169 -9.94 -2.66 -26.86
CA GLY A 169 -10.35 -3.70 -25.90
C GLY A 169 -9.66 -3.53 -24.53
N THR A 170 -8.35 -3.26 -24.53
CA THR A 170 -7.57 -3.06 -23.30
C THR A 170 -8.01 -1.80 -22.55
N LEU A 171 -8.11 -0.65 -23.21
CA LEU A 171 -8.49 0.62 -22.59
C LEU A 171 -9.94 0.62 -22.10
N ALA A 172 -10.86 -0.02 -22.84
CA ALA A 172 -12.23 -0.23 -22.38
C ALA A 172 -12.27 -1.12 -21.13
N ALA A 173 -11.60 -2.29 -21.16
CA ALA A 173 -11.59 -3.24 -20.05
C ALA A 173 -10.98 -2.64 -18.76
N VAL A 174 -9.84 -1.96 -18.84
CA VAL A 174 -9.23 -1.34 -17.64
C VAL A 174 -10.05 -0.17 -17.13
N THR A 175 -10.68 0.63 -18.01
CA THR A 175 -11.56 1.72 -17.59
C THR A 175 -12.80 1.18 -16.88
N ALA A 176 -13.46 0.17 -17.47
CA ALA A 176 -14.61 -0.51 -16.86
C ALA A 176 -14.23 -1.13 -15.50
N ALA A 177 -13.06 -1.77 -15.39
CA ALA A 177 -12.59 -2.36 -14.14
C ALA A 177 -12.26 -1.29 -13.06
N VAL A 178 -11.60 -0.18 -13.41
CA VAL A 178 -11.30 0.91 -12.47
C VAL A 178 -12.58 1.56 -11.94
N PHE A 179 -13.57 1.81 -12.80
CA PHE A 179 -14.83 2.41 -12.39
C PHE A 179 -15.77 1.42 -11.70
N GLY A 180 -15.82 0.15 -12.11
CA GLY A 180 -16.57 -0.92 -11.42
C GLY A 180 -16.10 -1.10 -9.97
N VAL A 181 -14.78 -1.23 -9.76
CA VAL A 181 -14.19 -1.28 -8.40
C VAL A 181 -14.50 0.01 -7.61
N ALA A 182 -14.56 1.16 -8.26
CA ALA A 182 -14.92 2.43 -7.60
C ALA A 182 -16.41 2.51 -7.23
N ILE A 183 -17.33 2.02 -8.08
CA ILE A 183 -18.77 1.93 -7.80
C ILE A 183 -19.01 1.04 -6.57
N VAL A 184 -18.45 -0.18 -6.56
CA VAL A 184 -18.58 -1.12 -5.43
C VAL A 184 -17.98 -0.51 -4.15
N TYR A 185 -16.80 0.14 -4.25
CA TYR A 185 -16.17 0.84 -3.13
C TYR A 185 -17.05 1.96 -2.54
N GLU A 186 -17.59 2.87 -3.37
CA GLU A 186 -18.43 3.97 -2.85
C GLU A 186 -19.79 3.47 -2.32
N ALA A 187 -20.36 2.41 -2.92
CA ALA A 187 -21.59 1.79 -2.42
C ALA A 187 -21.40 1.14 -1.04
N LEU A 188 -20.30 0.39 -0.85
CA LEU A 188 -19.93 -0.18 0.45
C LEU A 188 -19.60 0.91 1.47
N ARG A 189 -18.88 1.97 1.06
CA ARG A 189 -18.56 3.12 1.92
C ARG A 189 -19.83 3.85 2.39
N ALA A 190 -20.79 4.11 1.50
CA ALA A 190 -22.07 4.72 1.86
C ALA A 190 -22.92 3.84 2.79
N LYS A 191 -22.84 2.51 2.66
CA LYS A 191 -23.49 1.56 3.58
C LYS A 191 -22.75 1.41 4.92
N GLY A 192 -21.43 1.62 4.95
CA GLY A 192 -20.58 1.35 6.12
C GLY A 192 -20.22 2.55 7.00
N THR A 193 -20.32 3.78 6.51
CA THR A 193 -19.76 4.99 7.16
C THR A 193 -20.79 6.11 7.34
N GLY A 194 -20.50 7.10 8.19
CA GLY A 194 -21.38 8.24 8.49
C GLY A 194 -22.45 7.96 9.55
N ARG A 195 -22.26 6.92 10.39
CA ARG A 195 -23.29 6.34 11.26
C ARG A 195 -22.96 6.33 12.75
N THR A 196 -21.73 6.64 13.17
CA THR A 196 -21.35 6.62 14.60
C THR A 196 -20.10 7.46 14.90
N SER A 197 -20.02 7.96 16.13
CA SER A 197 -18.83 8.58 16.74
C SER A 197 -18.03 7.62 17.65
N THR A 198 -18.51 6.40 17.87
CA THR A 198 -17.84 5.39 18.72
C THR A 198 -16.54 4.91 18.07
N ILE A 199 -15.44 4.90 18.81
CA ILE A 199 -14.13 4.43 18.35
C ILE A 199 -13.57 3.35 19.29
N PRO A 200 -13.12 2.19 18.77
CA PRO A 200 -13.21 1.72 17.39
C PRO A 200 -14.63 1.22 17.05
N PRO A 201 -15.28 1.72 15.98
CA PRO A 201 -16.63 1.28 15.62
C PRO A 201 -16.63 -0.22 15.26
N PRO A 202 -17.71 -0.96 15.55
CA PRO A 202 -17.75 -2.41 15.39
C PRO A 202 -17.51 -2.82 13.92
N PRO A 203 -16.81 -3.94 13.66
CA PRO A 203 -16.45 -4.40 12.31
C PRO A 203 -17.67 -5.01 11.60
N ARG A 204 -18.64 -4.15 11.25
CA ARG A 204 -19.85 -4.54 10.51
C ARG A 204 -19.48 -5.14 9.14
N PRO A 205 -20.28 -6.06 8.56
CA PRO A 205 -19.98 -6.70 7.28
C PRO A 205 -19.64 -5.73 6.14
N ALA A 206 -20.31 -4.56 6.07
CA ALA A 206 -20.01 -3.52 5.08
C ALA A 206 -18.61 -2.92 5.22
N LEU A 207 -18.04 -2.83 6.44
CA LEU A 207 -16.66 -2.39 6.66
C LEU A 207 -15.64 -3.48 6.29
N ILE A 208 -15.95 -4.74 6.59
CA ILE A 208 -15.11 -5.89 6.22
C ILE A 208 -15.06 -6.04 4.69
N ALA A 209 -16.20 -5.99 4.02
CA ALA A 209 -16.29 -5.98 2.56
C ALA A 209 -15.53 -4.80 1.95
N LEU A 210 -15.57 -3.62 2.58
CA LEU A 210 -14.80 -2.45 2.13
C LEU A 210 -13.29 -2.65 2.30
N TRP A 211 -12.82 -3.31 3.37
CA TRP A 211 -11.42 -3.71 3.54
C TRP A 211 -10.96 -4.72 2.47
N VAL A 212 -11.84 -5.62 2.04
CA VAL A 212 -11.53 -6.58 0.96
C VAL A 212 -11.49 -5.87 -0.41
N VAL A 213 -12.51 -5.07 -0.74
CA VAL A 213 -12.65 -4.45 -2.07
C VAL A 213 -11.54 -3.44 -2.40
N VAL A 214 -10.92 -2.77 -1.42
CA VAL A 214 -9.83 -1.82 -1.71
C VAL A 214 -8.60 -2.45 -2.38
N GLY A 215 -8.38 -3.75 -2.23
CA GLY A 215 -7.28 -4.44 -2.90
C GLY A 215 -7.51 -4.71 -4.38
N ALA A 216 -8.75 -4.71 -4.87
CA ALA A 216 -9.06 -4.93 -6.29
C ALA A 216 -8.42 -3.85 -7.20
N GLY A 217 -8.20 -2.63 -6.68
CA GLY A 217 -7.47 -1.57 -7.39
C GLY A 217 -5.96 -1.81 -7.59
N TYR A 218 -5.41 -2.88 -7.02
CA TYR A 218 -4.05 -3.39 -7.26
C TYR A 218 -4.07 -4.52 -8.28
N VAL A 219 -5.11 -5.36 -8.26
CA VAL A 219 -5.38 -6.36 -9.31
C VAL A 219 -5.46 -5.69 -10.67
N VAL A 220 -6.31 -4.66 -10.84
CA VAL A 220 -6.47 -3.98 -12.14
C VAL A 220 -5.13 -3.46 -12.69
N ARG A 221 -4.32 -2.79 -11.86
CA ARG A 221 -2.99 -2.30 -12.25
C ARG A 221 -2.02 -3.44 -12.60
N GLY A 222 -1.80 -4.36 -11.67
CA GLY A 222 -0.77 -5.38 -11.81
C GLY A 222 -1.11 -6.41 -12.89
N MET A 223 -2.39 -6.80 -13.00
CA MET A 223 -2.85 -7.70 -14.06
C MET A 223 -2.83 -7.03 -15.43
N THR A 224 -3.05 -5.71 -15.54
CA THR A 224 -2.85 -4.99 -16.80
C THR A 224 -1.39 -5.09 -17.27
N GLY A 225 -0.43 -4.86 -16.37
CA GLY A 225 0.99 -4.99 -16.68
C GLY A 225 1.39 -6.42 -17.06
N LEU A 226 0.86 -7.42 -16.34
CA LEU A 226 1.16 -8.82 -16.59
C LEU A 226 0.53 -9.33 -17.91
N ALA A 227 -0.73 -8.99 -18.18
CA ALA A 227 -1.47 -9.38 -19.39
C ALA A 227 -0.98 -8.69 -20.68
N LEU A 228 -0.16 -7.64 -20.56
CA LEU A 228 0.52 -7.00 -21.70
C LEU A 228 1.85 -7.68 -22.05
N ALA A 229 2.34 -8.61 -21.23
CA ALA A 229 3.56 -9.37 -21.47
C ALA A 229 3.33 -10.90 -21.52
N VAL A 230 2.26 -11.43 -20.91
CA VAL A 230 1.96 -12.86 -20.83
C VAL A 230 0.52 -13.12 -21.26
N ASP A 231 0.30 -14.17 -22.07
CA ASP A 231 -1.04 -14.71 -22.33
C ASP A 231 -1.57 -15.41 -21.07
N LEU A 232 -2.28 -14.64 -20.25
CA LEU A 232 -2.91 -15.13 -19.02
C LEU A 232 -4.11 -16.07 -19.27
N GLY A 233 -4.63 -16.14 -20.51
CA GLY A 233 -5.62 -17.14 -20.91
C GLY A 233 -5.01 -18.53 -21.02
N ARG A 234 -3.79 -18.62 -21.56
CA ARG A 234 -3.00 -19.87 -21.61
C ARG A 234 -2.37 -20.25 -20.26
N HIS A 235 -2.24 -19.31 -19.33
CA HIS A 235 -1.65 -19.53 -18.01
C HIS A 235 -2.61 -19.20 -16.85
N PRO A 236 -3.78 -19.87 -16.74
CA PRO A 236 -4.83 -19.52 -15.78
C PRO A 236 -4.39 -19.68 -14.32
N ALA A 237 -3.54 -20.67 -13.99
CA ALA A 237 -2.98 -20.82 -12.64
C ALA A 237 -2.13 -19.61 -12.23
N THR A 238 -1.27 -19.12 -13.15
CA THR A 238 -0.47 -17.91 -12.97
C THR A 238 -1.36 -16.68 -12.85
N ALA A 239 -2.42 -16.59 -13.67
CA ALA A 239 -3.36 -15.48 -13.65
C ALA A 239 -4.12 -15.38 -12.31
N VAL A 240 -4.65 -16.51 -11.81
CA VAL A 240 -5.34 -16.58 -10.51
C VAL A 240 -4.37 -16.29 -9.36
N SER A 241 -3.17 -16.88 -9.39
CA SER A 241 -2.15 -16.66 -8.36
C SER A 241 -1.73 -15.18 -8.28
N ALA A 242 -1.45 -14.56 -9.43
CA ALA A 242 -1.09 -13.15 -9.52
C ALA A 242 -2.23 -12.24 -9.07
N ALA A 243 -3.47 -12.54 -9.46
CA ALA A 243 -4.64 -11.80 -9.02
C ALA A 243 -4.83 -11.87 -7.49
N VAL A 244 -4.70 -13.04 -6.88
CA VAL A 244 -4.76 -13.22 -5.42
C VAL A 244 -3.62 -12.48 -4.72
N ALA A 245 -2.39 -12.59 -5.24
CA ALA A 245 -1.21 -11.90 -4.69
C ALA A 245 -1.40 -10.38 -4.71
N LEU A 246 -1.82 -9.81 -5.84
CA LEU A 246 -2.08 -8.38 -6.02
C LEU A 246 -3.26 -7.89 -5.17
N TRP A 247 -4.35 -8.68 -5.09
CA TRP A 247 -5.53 -8.34 -4.28
C TRP A 247 -5.15 -8.28 -2.80
N ALA A 248 -4.55 -9.35 -2.29
CA ALA A 248 -4.15 -9.45 -0.89
C ALA A 248 -3.07 -8.40 -0.53
N PHE A 249 -2.11 -8.15 -1.42
CA PHE A 249 -1.14 -7.06 -1.26
C PHE A 249 -1.85 -5.69 -1.18
N GLY A 250 -2.85 -5.46 -2.03
CA GLY A 250 -3.65 -4.24 -2.01
C GLY A 250 -4.46 -4.05 -0.73
N ILE A 251 -5.04 -5.11 -0.18
CA ILE A 251 -5.69 -5.11 1.15
C ILE A 251 -4.66 -4.75 2.22
N ALA A 252 -3.51 -5.43 2.22
CA ALA A 252 -2.44 -5.22 3.21
C ALA A 252 -1.90 -3.78 3.17
N PHE A 253 -1.61 -3.24 1.98
CA PHE A 253 -1.21 -1.85 1.77
C PHE A 253 -2.27 -0.88 2.30
N VAL A 254 -3.52 -1.03 1.84
CA VAL A 254 -4.54 0.01 2.08
C VAL A 254 -4.99 0.01 3.54
N THR A 255 -5.15 -1.15 4.17
CA THR A 255 -5.45 -1.21 5.61
C THR A 255 -4.27 -0.72 6.46
N SER A 256 -3.02 -1.06 6.12
CA SER A 256 -1.83 -0.48 6.77
C SER A 256 -1.76 1.05 6.63
N ARG A 257 -2.10 1.58 5.45
CA ARG A 257 -2.14 3.03 5.23
C ARG A 257 -3.32 3.70 5.95
N TRP A 258 -4.48 3.06 6.02
CA TRP A 258 -5.64 3.57 6.76
C TRP A 258 -5.39 3.59 8.28
N VAL A 259 -4.65 2.61 8.82
CA VAL A 259 -4.09 2.68 10.18
C VAL A 259 -3.27 3.94 10.37
N LEU A 260 -2.33 4.25 9.47
CA LEU A 260 -1.49 5.45 9.59
C LEU A 260 -2.29 6.75 9.35
N GLU A 261 -3.26 6.78 8.43
CA GLU A 261 -4.17 7.92 8.23
C GLU A 261 -5.10 8.12 9.45
N SER A 262 -5.37 7.08 10.25
CA SER A 262 -6.16 7.19 11.49
C SER A 262 -5.46 7.97 12.61
N LEU A 263 -4.13 8.06 12.58
CA LEU A 263 -3.35 8.80 13.59
C LEU A 263 -3.64 10.32 13.56
N ALA A 264 -4.29 10.83 12.50
CA ALA A 264 -4.82 12.19 12.43
C ALA A 264 -6.06 12.43 13.33
N PHE A 265 -6.60 11.38 13.97
CA PHE A 265 -7.72 11.39 14.92
C PHE A 265 -7.28 10.99 16.34
N ALA A 266 -5.97 10.82 16.57
CA ALA A 266 -5.40 10.41 17.84
C ALA A 266 -4.77 11.61 18.59
N ALA A 267 -5.02 11.69 19.89
CA ALA A 267 -4.25 12.48 20.84
C ALA A 267 -3.45 11.54 21.77
N SER A 268 -2.54 12.10 22.58
CA SER A 268 -1.87 11.31 23.61
C SER A 268 -1.99 11.91 25.00
N GLU A 269 -2.42 11.07 25.93
CA GLU A 269 -2.65 11.38 27.33
C GLU A 269 -1.90 10.31 28.15
N HIS A 270 -0.91 10.74 28.93
CA HIS A 270 -0.07 9.86 29.77
C HIS A 270 0.53 8.66 28.99
N GLY A 271 1.00 8.90 27.76
CA GLY A 271 1.56 7.88 26.86
C GLY A 271 0.56 6.87 26.29
N ARG A 272 -0.73 6.98 26.64
CA ARG A 272 -1.83 6.23 25.99
C ARG A 272 -2.38 7.03 24.81
N LEU A 273 -3.14 6.37 23.95
CA LEU A 273 -3.80 6.98 22.79
C LEU A 273 -5.31 7.13 23.03
N THR A 274 -5.79 8.37 22.99
CA THR A 274 -7.22 8.71 22.96
C THR A 274 -7.62 9.10 21.54
N TRP A 275 -8.85 8.78 21.14
CA TRP A 275 -9.30 8.90 19.75
C TRP A 275 -10.58 9.74 19.67
N THR A 276 -10.65 10.69 18.74
CA THR A 276 -11.83 11.55 18.57
C THR A 276 -12.20 11.72 17.09
N ALA A 277 -13.48 11.49 16.76
CA ALA A 277 -14.02 11.73 15.43
C ALA A 277 -15.54 12.02 15.50
N ARG A 278 -16.04 12.76 14.50
CA ARG A 278 -17.46 13.07 14.33
C ARG A 278 -18.03 12.19 13.21
N ALA A 279 -19.27 11.71 13.35
CA ALA A 279 -19.91 10.84 12.35
C ALA A 279 -19.87 11.45 10.93
N GLY A 280 -20.10 12.76 10.79
CA GLY A 280 -20.02 13.50 9.52
C GLY A 280 -18.64 13.52 8.83
N GLN A 281 -17.59 13.00 9.46
CA GLN A 281 -16.29 12.78 8.82
C GLN A 281 -16.23 11.45 8.04
N ALA A 282 -17.16 10.51 8.28
CA ALA A 282 -17.30 9.22 7.58
C ALA A 282 -16.01 8.37 7.51
N ARG A 283 -15.38 8.11 8.67
CA ARG A 283 -14.07 7.44 8.80
C ARG A 283 -14.11 6.09 9.52
N GLU A 284 -15.28 5.51 9.73
CA GLU A 284 -15.42 4.24 10.46
C GLU A 284 -14.59 3.10 9.85
N HIS A 285 -14.38 3.11 8.54
CA HIS A 285 -13.55 2.15 7.81
C HIS A 285 -12.05 2.17 8.19
N LEU A 286 -11.51 3.32 8.61
CA LEU A 286 -10.14 3.43 9.11
C LEU A 286 -10.08 3.43 10.64
N LEU A 287 -11.09 3.98 11.31
CA LEU A 287 -11.18 3.98 12.77
C LEU A 287 -11.49 2.58 13.35
N ALA A 288 -12.17 1.70 12.60
CA ALA A 288 -12.37 0.31 13.02
C ALA A 288 -11.05 -0.50 13.04
N LEU A 289 -10.00 -0.05 12.35
CA LEU A 289 -8.69 -0.72 12.31
C LEU A 289 -7.83 -0.46 13.57
N VAL A 290 -8.11 0.60 14.34
CA VAL A 290 -7.25 0.98 15.49
C VAL A 290 -7.26 -0.04 16.62
N ARG A 291 -8.27 -0.92 16.65
CA ARG A 291 -8.40 -2.05 17.61
C ARG A 291 -7.24 -3.04 17.59
N TRP A 292 -6.44 -3.06 16.52
CA TRP A 292 -5.29 -3.96 16.36
C TRP A 292 -3.93 -3.27 16.58
N LEU A 293 -3.92 -2.01 17.03
CA LEU A 293 -2.72 -1.25 17.34
C LEU A 293 -2.29 -1.43 18.81
N PRO A 294 -1.00 -1.24 19.14
CA PRO A 294 -0.57 -1.10 20.53
C PRO A 294 -1.24 0.10 21.22
N GLN A 295 -1.62 -0.04 22.48
CA GLN A 295 -2.28 1.06 23.24
C GLN A 295 -1.32 2.14 23.74
N ARG A 296 0.00 1.86 23.78
CA ARG A 296 1.04 2.76 24.26
C ARG A 296 1.78 3.40 23.09
N LEU A 297 1.90 4.72 23.12
CA LEU A 297 2.69 5.51 22.20
C LEU A 297 4.20 5.31 22.48
N THR A 298 5.01 5.26 21.42
CA THR A 298 6.48 5.08 21.51
C THR A 298 7.23 6.18 20.73
N ALA A 299 6.69 7.39 20.75
CA ALA A 299 7.19 8.58 20.06
C ALA A 299 6.65 9.84 20.76
N ALA A 300 7.22 11.03 20.50
CA ALA A 300 6.74 12.28 21.10
C ALA A 300 5.35 12.72 20.61
N SER A 301 4.91 12.25 19.43
CA SER A 301 3.60 12.56 18.85
C SER A 301 2.96 11.31 18.21
N PRO A 302 1.63 11.20 18.15
CA PRO A 302 0.95 10.19 17.35
C PRO A 302 1.29 10.29 15.85
N ALA A 303 1.65 11.47 15.34
CA ALA A 303 1.97 11.66 13.94
C ALA A 303 3.32 11.05 13.54
N ASP A 304 4.29 11.01 14.46
CA ASP A 304 5.64 10.49 14.24
C ASP A 304 5.79 9.02 14.64
N TRP A 305 4.76 8.45 15.25
CA TRP A 305 4.71 7.03 15.62
C TRP A 305 4.57 6.11 14.41
N ALA A 306 5.32 5.01 14.41
CA ALA A 306 5.27 3.96 13.40
C ALA A 306 4.68 2.66 14.00
N PRO A 307 3.35 2.58 14.25
CA PRO A 307 2.74 1.47 14.99
C PRO A 307 3.00 0.08 14.39
N LEU A 308 3.09 0.01 13.06
CA LEU A 308 3.29 -1.23 12.32
C LEU A 308 4.72 -1.79 12.44
N ARG A 309 5.68 -1.01 12.96
CA ARG A 309 7.06 -1.46 13.25
C ARG A 309 7.10 -2.47 14.39
N GLY A 310 6.19 -2.35 15.35
CA GLY A 310 6.07 -3.24 16.50
C GLY A 310 5.29 -4.52 16.22
N ARG A 311 4.98 -5.26 17.30
CA ARG A 311 4.07 -6.41 17.24
C ARG A 311 2.63 -5.90 17.14
N THR A 312 1.92 -6.37 16.12
CA THR A 312 0.46 -6.23 15.97
C THR A 312 -0.17 -7.62 16.02
N SER A 313 -1.51 -7.72 16.15
CA SER A 313 -2.16 -9.04 16.15
C SER A 313 -1.99 -9.75 14.81
N PRO A 314 -1.65 -11.05 14.76
CA PRO A 314 -1.63 -11.82 13.51
C PRO A 314 -2.98 -11.81 12.78
N ALA A 315 -4.09 -11.72 13.54
CA ALA A 315 -5.45 -11.61 13.01
C ALA A 315 -5.86 -10.18 12.58
N ALA A 316 -4.92 -9.22 12.53
CA ALA A 316 -5.19 -7.91 11.95
C ALA A 316 -5.35 -8.02 10.41
N PRO A 317 -6.26 -7.28 9.78
CA PRO A 317 -6.56 -7.41 8.34
C PRO A 317 -5.32 -7.30 7.44
N TRP A 318 -4.37 -6.43 7.79
CA TRP A 318 -3.13 -6.27 7.02
C TRP A 318 -2.17 -7.45 7.16
N ASN A 319 -2.13 -8.13 8.30
CA ASN A 319 -1.25 -9.28 8.53
C ASN A 319 -1.81 -10.53 7.85
N LEU A 320 -3.12 -10.78 7.96
CA LEU A 320 -3.79 -11.86 7.23
C LEU A 320 -3.65 -11.68 5.71
N ALA A 321 -3.88 -10.48 5.21
CA ALA A 321 -3.71 -10.18 3.80
C ALA A 321 -2.24 -10.23 3.34
N LEU A 322 -1.28 -9.83 4.19
CA LEU A 322 0.14 -9.96 3.88
C LEU A 322 0.55 -11.44 3.75
N LEU A 323 0.04 -12.32 4.63
CA LEU A 323 0.32 -13.76 4.56
C LEU A 323 -0.16 -14.35 3.22
N VAL A 324 -1.41 -14.09 2.85
CA VAL A 324 -1.97 -14.52 1.55
C VAL A 324 -1.18 -13.92 0.39
N ALA A 325 -0.80 -12.64 0.46
CA ALA A 325 0.00 -11.97 -0.56
C ALA A 325 1.39 -12.61 -0.73
N GLY A 326 2.06 -12.95 0.37
CA GLY A 326 3.36 -13.63 0.35
C GLY A 326 3.27 -15.02 -0.26
N THR A 327 2.37 -15.87 0.25
CA THR A 327 2.13 -17.22 -0.28
C THR A 327 1.82 -17.20 -1.78
N ALA A 328 0.90 -16.33 -2.20
CA ALA A 328 0.49 -16.24 -3.60
C ALA A 328 1.58 -15.60 -4.49
N ALA A 329 2.38 -14.66 -3.98
CA ALA A 329 3.47 -14.07 -4.76
C ALA A 329 4.62 -15.06 -5.02
N ALA A 330 5.00 -15.88 -4.02
CA ALA A 330 5.98 -16.95 -4.21
C ALA A 330 5.49 -18.00 -5.22
N LEU A 331 4.20 -18.38 -5.12
CA LEU A 331 3.53 -19.24 -6.10
C LEU A 331 3.51 -18.60 -7.50
N THR A 332 3.18 -17.32 -7.62
CA THR A 332 3.17 -16.57 -8.89
C THR A 332 4.55 -16.59 -9.54
N GLY A 333 5.62 -16.32 -8.79
CA GLY A 333 6.99 -16.35 -9.31
C GLY A 333 7.42 -17.73 -9.78
N SER A 334 7.08 -18.78 -9.03
CA SER A 334 7.31 -20.18 -9.44
C SER A 334 6.57 -20.52 -10.74
N LEU A 335 5.30 -20.13 -10.86
CA LEU A 335 4.47 -20.37 -12.06
C LEU A 335 4.84 -19.52 -13.28
N LEU A 336 5.51 -18.38 -13.09
CA LEU A 336 6.04 -17.54 -14.17
C LEU A 336 7.33 -18.11 -14.81
N VAL A 337 8.12 -18.89 -14.06
CA VAL A 337 9.38 -19.49 -14.54
C VAL A 337 9.23 -20.98 -14.84
N MET A 338 8.36 -21.70 -14.12
CA MET A 338 8.09 -23.14 -14.27
C MET A 338 6.60 -23.44 -14.48
N PRO A 339 5.99 -23.03 -15.61
CA PRO A 339 4.62 -23.42 -15.93
C PRO A 339 4.51 -24.94 -16.08
N GLY A 340 3.80 -25.60 -15.14
CA GLY A 340 3.47 -27.03 -15.19
C GLY A 340 3.93 -27.86 -13.99
N SER A 341 4.93 -27.43 -13.21
CA SER A 341 5.44 -28.23 -12.09
C SER A 341 4.72 -27.94 -10.76
N ALA A 342 3.65 -28.69 -10.50
CA ALA A 342 2.83 -28.57 -9.28
C ALA A 342 3.64 -28.73 -7.98
N GLY A 343 4.67 -29.60 -7.97
CA GLY A 343 5.56 -29.79 -6.82
C GLY A 343 6.37 -28.53 -6.47
N HIS A 344 7.04 -27.92 -7.46
CA HIS A 344 7.77 -26.67 -7.27
C HIS A 344 6.84 -25.51 -6.88
N ALA A 345 5.65 -25.45 -7.46
CA ALA A 345 4.62 -24.47 -7.12
C ALA A 345 4.17 -24.59 -5.65
N LEU A 346 3.94 -25.82 -5.16
CA LEU A 346 3.58 -26.09 -3.76
C LEU A 346 4.72 -25.76 -2.79
N VAL A 347 5.97 -26.13 -3.11
CA VAL A 347 7.14 -25.81 -2.29
C VAL A 347 7.35 -24.30 -2.19
N ALA A 348 7.25 -23.56 -3.31
CA ALA A 348 7.35 -22.11 -3.32
C ALA A 348 6.24 -21.45 -2.48
N ALA A 349 5.00 -21.92 -2.60
CA ALA A 349 3.89 -21.45 -1.77
C ALA A 349 4.13 -21.71 -0.27
N ALA A 350 4.60 -22.91 0.10
CA ALA A 350 4.86 -23.29 1.49
C ALA A 350 6.00 -22.46 2.12
N VAL A 351 7.13 -22.31 1.41
CA VAL A 351 8.24 -21.46 1.86
C VAL A 351 7.80 -19.99 1.94
N GLY A 352 7.04 -19.51 0.94
CA GLY A 352 6.45 -18.17 0.94
C GLY A 352 5.53 -17.92 2.15
N ALA A 353 4.69 -18.89 2.50
CA ALA A 353 3.81 -18.83 3.67
C ALA A 353 4.60 -18.76 4.98
N VAL A 354 5.51 -19.71 5.22
CA VAL A 354 6.29 -19.83 6.47
C VAL A 354 7.16 -18.59 6.70
N THR A 355 7.87 -18.13 5.65
CA THR A 355 8.74 -16.95 5.74
C THR A 355 7.94 -15.67 5.98
N THR A 356 6.78 -15.51 5.33
CA THR A 356 5.89 -14.36 5.56
C THR A 356 5.26 -14.38 6.95
N ALA A 357 4.86 -15.56 7.45
CA ALA A 357 4.37 -15.72 8.82
C ALA A 357 5.45 -15.32 9.85
N ALA A 358 6.70 -15.71 9.63
CA ALA A 358 7.82 -15.29 10.48
C ALA A 358 8.04 -13.76 10.43
N VAL A 359 7.92 -13.11 9.26
CA VAL A 359 7.97 -11.63 9.12
C VAL A 359 6.83 -10.93 9.88
N ILE A 360 5.64 -11.53 9.95
CA ILE A 360 4.51 -11.01 10.74
C ILE A 360 4.80 -11.16 12.25
N LEU A 361 5.19 -12.35 12.68
CA LEU A 361 5.33 -12.74 14.09
C LEU A 361 6.56 -12.15 14.79
N LEU A 362 7.66 -11.92 14.06
CA LEU A 362 8.97 -11.51 14.61
C LEU A 362 9.37 -10.10 14.11
N PRO A 363 8.66 -9.02 14.50
CA PRO A 363 8.83 -7.67 13.98
C PRO A 363 10.28 -7.15 14.04
N TRP A 364 11.00 -7.49 15.12
CA TRP A 364 12.38 -7.06 15.36
C TRP A 364 13.41 -7.69 14.41
N ARG A 365 13.09 -8.83 13.79
CA ARG A 365 14.00 -9.58 12.91
C ARG A 365 13.61 -9.54 11.42
N ARG A 366 12.58 -8.77 11.04
CA ARG A 366 12.02 -8.76 9.67
C ARG A 366 13.06 -8.68 8.54
N PRO A 367 14.07 -7.78 8.55
CA PRO A 367 15.04 -7.72 7.45
C PRO A 367 15.87 -9.01 7.30
N VAL A 368 16.27 -9.61 8.42
CA VAL A 368 17.02 -10.88 8.46
C VAL A 368 16.15 -12.03 7.96
N ILE A 369 14.88 -12.07 8.37
CA ILE A 369 13.92 -13.11 7.93
C ILE A 369 13.59 -12.96 6.44
N VAL A 370 13.48 -11.74 5.92
CA VAL A 370 13.30 -11.51 4.48
C VAL A 370 14.54 -11.96 3.68
N ALA A 371 15.76 -11.68 4.18
CA ALA A 371 16.99 -12.15 3.54
C ALA A 371 17.12 -13.69 3.57
N ALA A 372 16.87 -14.33 4.71
CA ALA A 372 16.89 -15.79 4.82
C ALA A 372 15.79 -16.44 3.95
N GLY A 373 14.58 -15.89 3.96
CA GLY A 373 13.48 -16.37 3.13
C GLY A 373 13.76 -16.22 1.62
N ALA A 374 14.43 -15.13 1.23
CA ALA A 374 14.89 -14.95 -0.14
C ALA A 374 15.94 -15.99 -0.54
N ALA A 375 16.91 -16.29 0.33
CA ALA A 375 17.91 -17.32 0.07
C ALA A 375 17.28 -18.71 -0.08
N VAL A 376 16.33 -19.10 0.77
CA VAL A 376 15.64 -20.40 0.67
C VAL A 376 14.76 -20.48 -0.58
N GLN A 377 14.05 -19.40 -0.96
CA GLN A 377 13.25 -19.36 -2.19
C GLN A 377 14.10 -19.34 -3.46
N LEU A 378 15.34 -18.82 -3.41
CA LEU A 378 16.29 -18.87 -4.52
C LEU A 378 16.95 -20.24 -4.66
N LEU A 379 17.22 -20.93 -3.53
CA LEU A 379 17.90 -22.23 -3.51
C LEU A 379 17.12 -23.31 -4.27
N VAL A 380 15.79 -23.37 -4.09
CA VAL A 380 14.94 -24.39 -4.74
C VAL A 380 15.07 -24.39 -6.27
N PRO A 381 14.78 -23.29 -7.01
CA PRO A 381 14.94 -23.26 -8.45
C PRO A 381 16.41 -23.28 -8.91
N ALA A 382 17.36 -22.86 -8.08
CA ALA A 382 18.79 -22.97 -8.41
C ALA A 382 19.27 -24.44 -8.40
N VAL A 383 18.87 -25.23 -7.39
CA VAL A 383 19.20 -26.66 -7.30
C VAL A 383 18.51 -27.46 -8.41
N THR A 384 17.32 -27.06 -8.86
CA THR A 384 16.61 -27.71 -9.98
C THR A 384 16.92 -27.09 -11.35
N GLY A 385 18.09 -26.47 -11.50
CA GLY A 385 18.69 -26.11 -12.78
C GLY A 385 17.94 -25.03 -13.58
N GLN A 386 17.09 -24.22 -12.93
CA GLN A 386 16.26 -23.26 -13.64
C GLN A 386 17.09 -22.11 -14.22
N PRO A 387 16.78 -21.64 -15.45
CA PRO A 387 17.58 -20.60 -16.12
C PRO A 387 17.42 -19.21 -15.49
N ARG A 388 16.33 -18.97 -14.75
CA ARG A 388 16.01 -17.64 -14.17
C ARG A 388 15.53 -17.73 -12.70
N PRO A 389 16.32 -18.31 -11.78
CA PRO A 389 15.86 -18.60 -10.41
C PRO A 389 15.57 -17.32 -9.62
N TRP A 390 16.28 -16.24 -9.93
CA TRP A 390 16.05 -14.91 -9.36
C TRP A 390 14.69 -14.32 -9.74
N ALA A 391 14.19 -14.59 -10.95
CA ALA A 391 12.91 -14.04 -11.41
C ALA A 391 11.72 -14.66 -10.64
N ALA A 392 11.82 -15.94 -10.24
CA ALA A 392 10.84 -16.60 -9.39
C ALA A 392 10.78 -15.99 -7.96
N LEU A 393 11.89 -15.46 -7.45
CA LEU A 393 11.94 -14.77 -6.15
C LEU A 393 11.32 -13.36 -6.19
N LEU A 394 11.42 -12.63 -7.30
CA LEU A 394 11.09 -11.20 -7.35
C LEU A 394 9.68 -10.82 -6.86
N PRO A 395 8.59 -11.54 -7.20
CA PRO A 395 7.26 -11.14 -6.75
C PRO A 395 7.12 -11.19 -5.21
N TRP A 396 7.62 -12.25 -4.57
CA TRP A 396 7.62 -12.37 -3.11
C TRP A 396 8.51 -11.31 -2.47
N LEU A 397 9.74 -11.14 -2.98
CA LEU A 397 10.70 -10.18 -2.47
C LEU A 397 10.14 -8.75 -2.51
N CYS A 398 9.38 -8.38 -3.53
CA CYS A 398 8.79 -7.05 -3.64
C CYS A 398 7.56 -6.86 -2.73
N VAL A 399 6.75 -7.89 -2.46
CA VAL A 399 5.73 -7.84 -1.39
C VAL A 399 6.40 -7.63 -0.03
N MET A 400 7.51 -8.33 0.25
CA MET A 400 8.25 -8.16 1.50
C MET A 400 8.95 -6.80 1.63
N ALA A 401 9.62 -6.32 0.57
CA ALA A 401 10.27 -5.01 0.55
C ALA A 401 9.25 -3.87 0.72
N ALA A 402 8.06 -4.02 0.11
CA ALA A 402 6.94 -3.11 0.34
C ALA A 402 6.48 -3.13 1.82
N HIS A 403 6.31 -4.30 2.43
CA HIS A 403 5.95 -4.42 3.86
C HIS A 403 7.01 -3.82 4.79
N LEU A 404 8.31 -4.04 4.53
CA LEU A 404 9.40 -3.39 5.28
C LEU A 404 9.31 -1.85 5.14
N SER A 405 9.05 -1.34 3.93
CA SER A 405 8.87 0.08 3.66
C SER A 405 7.65 0.68 4.37
N PHE A 406 6.50 -0.01 4.41
CA PHE A 406 5.28 0.50 5.06
C PHE A 406 5.28 0.34 6.57
N SER A 407 5.79 -0.78 7.10
CA SER A 407 5.86 -0.99 8.55
C SER A 407 6.85 -0.04 9.25
N SER A 408 7.79 0.55 8.52
CA SER A 408 8.68 1.61 9.04
C SER A 408 8.08 3.03 9.00
N ARG A 409 6.89 3.25 8.44
CA ARG A 409 6.30 4.60 8.31
C ARG A 409 5.47 5.03 9.50
N SER A 410 5.53 6.35 9.70
CA SER A 410 4.60 7.15 10.49
C SER A 410 3.61 7.89 9.59
N LEU A 411 2.64 8.60 10.19
CA LEU A 411 1.80 9.56 9.44
C LEU A 411 2.65 10.71 8.87
N SER A 412 3.59 11.24 9.65
CA SER A 412 4.45 12.37 9.29
C SER A 412 5.43 12.08 8.13
N THR A 413 5.74 10.80 7.90
CA THR A 413 6.60 10.30 6.81
C THR A 413 5.81 9.63 5.66
N MET A 414 4.48 9.63 5.71
CA MET A 414 3.62 9.02 4.70
C MET A 414 3.62 9.84 3.39
N GLY A 415 3.82 9.15 2.26
CA GLY A 415 3.90 9.78 0.93
C GLY A 415 5.19 10.56 0.70
N VAL A 416 6.13 10.53 1.65
CA VAL A 416 7.45 11.13 1.54
C VAL A 416 8.44 10.07 1.04
N LEU A 417 9.04 10.29 -0.13
CA LEU A 417 10.18 9.49 -0.58
C LEU A 417 11.36 9.69 0.39
N PRO A 418 11.97 8.62 0.93
CA PRO A 418 13.17 8.69 1.77
C PRO A 418 14.28 9.47 1.07
N GLY A 419 15.08 10.24 1.82
CA GLY A 419 16.11 11.12 1.26
C GLY A 419 16.99 10.46 0.21
N ARG A 420 17.53 9.26 0.52
CA ARG A 420 18.36 8.46 -0.41
C ARG A 420 17.63 8.03 -1.69
N LEU A 421 16.36 7.64 -1.61
CA LEU A 421 15.58 7.29 -2.81
C LEU A 421 15.20 8.54 -3.62
N ARG A 422 15.00 9.68 -2.96
CA ARG A 422 14.76 10.97 -3.64
C ARG A 422 16.02 11.48 -4.35
N SER A 423 17.20 11.36 -3.73
CA SER A 423 18.45 11.74 -4.38
C SER A 423 18.76 10.82 -5.56
N LEU A 424 18.66 9.50 -5.40
CA LEU A 424 18.85 8.53 -6.49
C LEU A 424 17.85 8.76 -7.64
N ALA A 425 16.56 8.93 -7.34
CA ALA A 425 15.56 9.24 -8.37
C ALA A 425 15.79 10.61 -9.04
N ALA A 426 16.44 11.57 -8.37
CA ALA A 426 16.76 12.87 -8.95
C ALA A 426 17.98 12.85 -9.87
N VAL A 427 18.90 11.87 -9.76
CA VAL A 427 20.10 11.78 -10.62
C VAL A 427 19.78 11.78 -12.12
N PRO A 428 18.92 10.89 -12.67
CA PRO A 428 18.63 10.89 -14.11
C PRO A 428 17.94 12.18 -14.57
N PHE A 429 17.07 12.76 -13.74
CA PHE A 429 16.40 14.02 -14.07
C PHE A 429 17.28 15.26 -13.88
N ALA A 430 18.42 15.17 -13.17
CA ALA A 430 19.31 16.30 -12.95
C ALA A 430 19.99 16.77 -14.25
N ALA A 431 20.36 15.83 -15.13
CA ALA A 431 20.91 16.15 -16.45
C ALA A 431 19.87 16.87 -17.32
N LEU A 432 18.65 16.32 -17.41
CA LEU A 432 17.55 16.93 -18.16
C LEU A 432 17.15 18.31 -17.59
N ALA A 433 17.06 18.44 -16.27
CA ALA A 433 16.75 19.70 -15.61
C ALA A 433 17.82 20.76 -15.88
N ARG A 434 19.11 20.42 -15.81
CA ARG A 434 20.24 21.31 -16.14
C ARG A 434 20.17 21.83 -17.58
N VAL A 435 19.77 20.98 -18.53
CA VAL A 435 19.54 21.40 -19.93
C VAL A 435 18.34 22.35 -20.05
N VAL A 436 17.23 22.06 -19.37
CA VAL A 436 15.99 22.87 -19.46
C VAL A 436 16.09 24.23 -18.74
N VAL A 437 16.79 24.33 -17.60
CA VAL A 437 16.89 25.60 -16.84
C VAL A 437 18.14 26.43 -17.16
N GLY A 438 19.07 25.88 -17.92
CA GLY A 438 20.38 26.50 -18.19
C GLY A 438 21.37 26.41 -17.02
N GLN A 439 22.65 26.63 -17.32
CA GLN A 439 23.75 26.43 -16.37
C GLN A 439 23.63 27.33 -15.12
N THR A 440 23.47 28.64 -15.32
CA THR A 440 23.46 29.64 -14.24
C THR A 440 22.35 29.38 -13.23
N THR A 441 21.12 29.12 -13.72
CA THR A 441 19.97 28.77 -12.88
C THR A 441 20.20 27.46 -12.12
N TRP A 442 20.81 26.47 -12.77
CA TRP A 442 21.12 25.18 -12.17
C TRP A 442 22.12 25.29 -11.01
N ASP A 443 23.15 26.14 -11.14
CA ASP A 443 24.13 26.33 -10.08
C ASP A 443 23.54 27.06 -8.86
N VAL A 444 22.68 28.08 -9.06
CA VAL A 444 21.92 28.72 -7.96
C VAL A 444 21.04 27.70 -7.23
N ILE A 445 20.31 26.85 -7.96
CA ILE A 445 19.48 25.76 -7.40
C ILE A 445 20.32 24.72 -6.63
N ARG A 446 21.59 24.54 -7.01
CA ARG A 446 22.54 23.64 -6.35
C ARG A 446 23.14 24.23 -5.08
N GLU A 447 23.29 25.56 -5.01
CA GLU A 447 23.85 26.27 -3.86
C GLU A 447 22.82 26.46 -2.74
N ASP A 448 21.59 26.86 -3.06
CA ASP A 448 20.47 26.91 -2.09
C ASP A 448 20.28 25.57 -1.35
N ARG A 449 20.50 24.45 -2.04
CA ARG A 449 20.45 23.09 -1.47
C ARG A 449 21.59 22.73 -0.51
N ARG A 450 22.68 23.51 -0.47
CA ARG A 450 23.76 23.32 0.52
C ARG A 450 23.44 23.98 1.85
N GLY A 451 22.52 24.96 1.85
CA GLY A 451 22.18 25.80 2.99
C GLY A 451 23.29 26.80 3.36
N PRO A 452 23.00 27.76 4.25
CA PRO A 452 24.06 28.46 4.98
C PRO A 452 24.88 27.43 5.77
N ARG A 453 26.20 27.61 5.79
CA ARG A 453 27.16 26.77 6.52
C ARG A 453 27.26 27.19 7.98
#